data_AF-A0A947F0F4-F1
#
_entry.id   AF-A0A947F0F4-F1
#
_cell.length_a   1.000
_cell.length_b   1.000
_cell.length_c   1.000
_cell.angle_alpha   90.00
_cell.angle_beta   90.00
_cell.angle_gamma   90.00
#
_symmetry.space_group_name_H-M   'P 1'
#
loop_
_entity.id
_entity.type
_entity.pdbx_description
1 polymer ?
#
loop_
_entity_poly.entity_id
_entity_poly.type
_entity_poly.pdbx_seq_one_letter_code
_entity_poly.pdbx_strand_id
1 'polypeptide(L)'
;MVNHQKPTIAIFGGSFDPPHKGHQLIVEKAIENLQIDKLFVVPAYLNPFKTSTLADAPTRLLWCHTLFDSIERVKVDDYEIKEGKSTVTSQSVKHFNQAYDVKYLIIGSDNLSTLTKWHAFEWLNETVTWVIATRDNHHLDTDELNKWELLSIEAPMSSTQIREEKDLQFIDEKIRVSVKHILEGQHHMTIDERIAGIVKILDDKKAEEIEVFNLEDADYIAKRVVIANSLNGKHTLALFDHLKRGLKKQGDEFLASDSSDEWAVADLGDILIHIMIPEYRQRYSLETFLNELVENQKKADIDPA
;
A
#
# COMPACT_ATOMS: atom_id res chain seq x y z
N MET A 1 -32.76 20.37 -18.22
CA MET A 1 -31.71 19.32 -18.26
C MET A 1 -30.51 19.89 -17.56
N VAL A 2 -30.20 19.44 -16.34
CA VAL A 2 -29.00 19.88 -15.64
C VAL A 2 -27.84 19.13 -16.29
N ASN A 3 -27.05 19.82 -17.10
CA ASN A 3 -25.83 19.29 -17.69
C ASN A 3 -24.86 19.02 -16.53
N HIS A 4 -24.86 17.80 -15.98
CA HIS A 4 -23.88 17.42 -14.97
C HIS A 4 -22.55 17.24 -15.70
N GLN A 5 -21.80 18.32 -15.83
CA GLN A 5 -20.43 18.29 -16.30
C GLN A 5 -19.65 17.35 -15.38
N LYS A 6 -18.85 16.45 -15.97
CA LYS A 6 -18.02 15.51 -15.20
C LYS A 6 -17.09 16.31 -14.27
N PRO A 7 -16.82 15.83 -13.04
CA PRO A 7 -15.86 16.50 -12.18
C PRO A 7 -14.49 16.54 -12.84
N THR A 8 -13.86 17.70 -12.82
CA THR A 8 -12.53 17.93 -13.40
C THR A 8 -11.46 17.40 -12.46
N ILE A 9 -10.52 16.60 -12.98
CA ILE A 9 -9.46 16.02 -12.14
C ILE A 9 -8.06 16.27 -12.70
N ALA A 10 -7.08 16.23 -11.79
CA ALA A 10 -5.67 16.03 -12.11
C ALA A 10 -5.26 14.59 -11.79
N ILE A 11 -4.41 13.99 -12.62
CA ILE A 11 -3.76 12.72 -12.33
C ILE A 11 -2.29 12.98 -12.00
N PHE A 12 -1.83 12.47 -10.86
CA PHE A 12 -0.43 12.39 -10.49
C PHE A 12 0.00 10.92 -10.43
N GLY A 13 0.54 10.45 -11.55
CA GLY A 13 1.05 9.08 -11.68
C GLY A 13 2.51 8.97 -11.26
N GLY A 14 2.91 7.84 -10.70
CA GLY A 14 4.30 7.65 -10.30
C GLY A 14 4.62 6.26 -9.75
N SER A 15 5.92 5.94 -9.67
CA SER A 15 6.35 4.72 -8.97
C SER A 15 6.16 4.84 -7.46
N PHE A 16 6.35 6.03 -6.87
CA PHE A 16 6.32 6.22 -5.41
C PHE A 16 7.16 5.16 -4.67
N ASP A 17 8.45 5.09 -4.98
CA ASP A 17 9.31 3.97 -4.57
C ASP A 17 10.59 4.45 -3.86
N PRO A 18 10.50 4.98 -2.62
CA PRO A 18 9.28 5.28 -1.85
C PRO A 18 8.68 6.66 -2.19
N PRO A 19 7.42 6.96 -1.82
CA PRO A 19 6.95 8.35 -1.79
C PRO A 19 7.73 9.14 -0.73
N HIS A 20 7.81 10.44 -0.90
CA HIS A 20 8.66 11.32 -0.10
C HIS A 20 8.10 12.73 -0.02
N LYS A 21 8.67 13.61 0.80
CA LYS A 21 8.21 15.00 1.01
C LYS A 21 8.04 15.79 -0.28
N GLY A 22 8.92 15.61 -1.27
CA GLY A 22 8.73 16.19 -2.61
C GLY A 22 7.41 15.81 -3.30
N HIS A 23 6.91 14.58 -3.14
CA HIS A 23 5.60 14.18 -3.67
C HIS A 23 4.45 14.85 -2.92
N GLN A 24 4.57 14.99 -1.59
CA GLN A 24 3.59 15.71 -0.77
C GLN A 24 3.48 17.18 -1.21
N LEU A 25 4.62 17.86 -1.40
CA LEU A 25 4.66 19.23 -1.91
C LEU A 25 4.03 19.38 -3.29
N ILE A 26 4.19 18.39 -4.19
CA ILE A 26 3.52 18.40 -5.49
C ILE A 26 2.00 18.33 -5.32
N VAL A 27 1.52 17.40 -4.48
CA VAL A 27 0.09 17.22 -4.22
C VAL A 27 -0.52 18.48 -3.60
N GLU A 28 0.12 19.04 -2.57
CA GLU A 28 -0.30 20.27 -1.89
C GLU A 28 -0.42 21.44 -2.88
N LYS A 29 0.65 21.74 -3.62
CA LYS A 29 0.64 22.83 -4.59
C LYS A 29 -0.35 22.60 -5.74
N ALA A 30 -0.57 21.37 -6.15
CA ALA A 30 -1.54 21.07 -7.20
C ALA A 30 -2.97 21.33 -6.72
N ILE A 31 -3.31 20.96 -5.49
CA ILE A 31 -4.62 21.24 -4.88
C ILE A 31 -4.85 22.74 -4.70
N GLU A 32 -3.80 23.50 -4.36
CA GLU A 32 -3.86 24.95 -4.17
C GLU A 32 -3.98 25.73 -5.49
N ASN A 33 -3.23 25.34 -6.52
CA ASN A 33 -3.04 26.16 -7.72
C ASN A 33 -3.88 25.70 -8.92
N LEU A 34 -4.27 24.42 -8.99
CA LEU A 34 -5.02 23.90 -10.12
C LEU A 34 -6.53 24.02 -9.89
N GLN A 35 -7.24 24.38 -10.95
CA GLN A 35 -8.71 24.41 -10.99
C GLN A 35 -9.26 22.99 -11.22
N ILE A 36 -9.30 22.19 -10.15
CA ILE A 36 -9.73 20.78 -10.15
C ILE A 36 -10.75 20.51 -9.05
N ASP A 37 -11.65 19.56 -9.25
CA ASP A 37 -12.51 19.04 -8.18
C ASP A 37 -11.74 18.04 -7.32
N LYS A 38 -10.91 17.19 -7.95
CA LYS A 38 -10.10 16.18 -7.26
C LYS A 38 -8.71 15.99 -7.87
N LEU A 39 -7.73 15.59 -7.06
CA LEU A 39 -6.43 15.08 -7.49
C LEU A 39 -6.35 13.58 -7.24
N PHE A 40 -6.00 12.82 -8.27
CA PHE A 40 -5.85 11.38 -8.19
C PHE A 40 -4.36 11.04 -8.14
N VAL A 41 -3.91 10.47 -7.02
CA VAL A 41 -2.57 9.87 -6.91
C VAL A 41 -2.69 8.43 -7.40
N VAL A 42 -1.95 8.08 -8.44
CA VAL A 42 -2.07 6.77 -9.11
C VAL A 42 -0.72 6.04 -9.08
N PRO A 43 -0.50 5.16 -8.09
CA PRO A 43 0.72 4.37 -8.04
C PRO A 43 0.78 3.35 -9.18
N ALA A 44 1.87 3.32 -9.93
CA ALA A 44 2.06 2.38 -11.02
C ALA A 44 2.33 0.96 -10.51
N TYR A 45 1.81 -0.08 -11.18
CA TYR A 45 2.18 -1.48 -10.90
C TYR A 45 3.69 -1.70 -11.09
N LEU A 46 4.19 -1.35 -12.27
CA LEU A 46 5.60 -1.28 -12.62
C LEU A 46 5.75 -0.14 -13.60
N ASN A 47 6.73 0.74 -13.39
CA ASN A 47 7.00 1.81 -14.35
C ASN A 47 7.43 1.18 -15.69
N PRO A 48 6.83 1.56 -16.83
CA PRO A 48 7.16 0.99 -18.15
C PRO A 48 8.65 1.05 -18.53
N PHE A 49 9.40 1.97 -17.91
CA PHE A 49 10.82 2.21 -18.16
C PHE A 49 11.75 1.60 -17.10
N LYS A 50 11.23 0.83 -16.11
CA LYS A 50 12.03 0.18 -15.06
C LYS A 50 11.88 -1.34 -15.09
N THR A 51 12.97 -2.04 -14.78
CA THR A 51 13.01 -3.51 -14.69
C THR A 51 12.62 -4.04 -13.31
N SER A 52 12.74 -3.21 -12.26
CA SER A 52 12.37 -3.56 -10.89
C SER A 52 12.07 -2.31 -10.04
N THR A 53 11.38 -2.53 -8.92
CA THR A 53 11.14 -1.56 -7.85
C THR A 53 11.78 -2.05 -6.56
N LEU A 54 12.10 -1.12 -5.65
CA LEU A 54 12.60 -1.46 -4.32
C LEU A 54 11.50 -2.11 -3.47
N ALA A 55 10.32 -1.49 -3.43
CA ALA A 55 9.14 -2.04 -2.77
C ALA A 55 8.15 -2.62 -3.81
N ASP A 56 7.41 -3.64 -3.42
CA ASP A 56 6.34 -4.20 -4.26
C ASP A 56 5.17 -3.20 -4.43
N ALA A 57 4.28 -3.48 -5.38
CA ALA A 57 3.14 -2.61 -5.67
C ALA A 57 2.19 -2.42 -4.46
N PRO A 58 1.79 -3.48 -3.71
CA PRO A 58 0.96 -3.33 -2.52
C PRO A 58 1.59 -2.42 -1.44
N THR A 59 2.89 -2.55 -1.18
CA THR A 59 3.58 -1.71 -0.20
C THR A 59 3.59 -0.25 -0.62
N ARG A 60 3.87 0.03 -1.90
CA ARG A 60 3.87 1.40 -2.42
C ARG A 60 2.47 2.03 -2.39
N LEU A 61 1.44 1.24 -2.66
CA LEU A 61 0.05 1.65 -2.53
C LEU A 61 -0.29 2.02 -1.09
N LEU A 62 0.08 1.16 -0.13
CA LEU A 62 -0.12 1.40 1.31
C LEU A 62 0.57 2.70 1.76
N TRP A 63 1.80 2.95 1.32
CA TRP A 63 2.47 4.21 1.61
C TRP A 63 1.74 5.41 1.03
N CYS A 64 1.22 5.32 -0.19
CA CYS A 64 0.44 6.40 -0.78
C CYS A 64 -0.84 6.68 0.01
N HIS A 65 -1.62 5.66 0.37
CA HIS A 65 -2.80 5.81 1.24
C HIS A 65 -2.44 6.47 2.57
N THR A 66 -1.37 5.99 3.22
CA THR A 66 -0.88 6.52 4.51
C THR A 66 -0.56 8.02 4.45
N LEU A 67 -0.04 8.50 3.31
CA LEU A 67 0.36 9.90 3.15
C LEU A 67 -0.77 10.81 2.66
N PHE A 68 -1.64 10.33 1.78
CA PHE A 68 -2.49 11.20 0.97
C PHE A 68 -3.99 11.12 1.29
N ASP A 69 -4.48 10.04 1.94
CA ASP A 69 -5.93 9.86 2.17
C ASP A 69 -6.54 10.92 3.11
N SER A 70 -5.73 11.53 3.98
CA SER A 70 -6.19 12.59 4.88
C SER A 70 -6.29 13.97 4.21
N ILE A 71 -5.86 14.11 2.96
CA ILE A 71 -5.84 15.40 2.26
C ILE A 71 -7.17 15.59 1.52
N GLU A 72 -7.88 16.67 1.82
CA GLU A 72 -9.14 17.00 1.16
C GLU A 72 -8.96 17.08 -0.37
N ARG A 73 -9.94 16.58 -1.12
CA ARG A 73 -9.94 16.51 -2.60
C ARG A 73 -8.86 15.59 -3.20
N VAL A 74 -8.06 14.88 -2.40
CA VAL A 74 -7.11 13.89 -2.90
C VAL A 74 -7.71 12.48 -2.81
N LYS A 75 -7.45 11.66 -3.82
CA LYS A 75 -7.79 10.23 -3.83
C LYS A 75 -6.58 9.42 -4.29
N VAL A 76 -6.16 8.44 -3.50
CA VAL A 76 -5.25 7.40 -3.96
C VAL A 76 -6.08 6.33 -4.69
N ASP A 77 -5.70 6.00 -5.92
CA ASP A 77 -6.43 5.06 -6.76
C ASP A 77 -5.51 3.91 -7.22
N ASP A 78 -5.97 2.68 -7.04
CA ASP A 78 -5.20 1.46 -7.25
C ASP A 78 -5.38 0.86 -8.66
N TYR A 79 -6.02 1.59 -9.59
CA TYR A 79 -6.30 1.14 -10.95
C TYR A 79 -5.08 0.50 -11.63
N GLU A 80 -3.94 1.20 -11.68
CA GLU A 80 -2.76 0.67 -12.38
C GLU A 80 -2.20 -0.59 -11.70
N ILE A 81 -2.34 -0.71 -10.37
CA ILE A 81 -1.90 -1.89 -9.62
C ILE A 81 -2.80 -3.09 -9.89
N LYS A 82 -4.13 -2.86 -9.93
CA LYS A 82 -5.13 -3.90 -10.23
C LYS A 82 -5.00 -4.48 -11.64
N GLU A 83 -4.44 -3.75 -12.60
CA GLU A 83 -4.14 -4.28 -13.94
C GLU A 83 -3.10 -5.42 -13.92
N GLY A 84 -2.30 -5.55 -12.84
CA GLY A 84 -1.31 -6.62 -12.68
C GLY A 84 -0.16 -6.58 -13.68
N LYS A 85 0.00 -5.48 -14.42
CA LYS A 85 1.01 -5.29 -15.45
C LYS A 85 1.35 -3.80 -15.60
N SER A 86 2.45 -3.51 -16.30
CA SER A 86 2.79 -2.14 -16.67
C SER A 86 1.68 -1.51 -17.52
N THR A 87 1.13 -0.40 -17.03
CA THR A 87 0.06 0.37 -17.68
C THR A 87 0.65 1.64 -18.27
N VAL A 88 0.30 1.97 -19.52
CA VAL A 88 0.75 3.22 -20.15
C VAL A 88 -0.19 4.36 -19.78
N THR A 89 0.35 5.57 -19.61
CA THR A 89 -0.42 6.73 -19.14
C THR A 89 -1.69 7.02 -19.95
N SER A 90 -1.67 6.78 -21.27
CA SER A 90 -2.85 6.95 -22.12
C SER A 90 -3.98 5.97 -21.81
N GLN A 91 -3.70 4.80 -21.24
CA GLN A 91 -4.73 3.88 -20.74
C GLN A 91 -5.36 4.45 -19.46
N SER A 92 -4.56 4.90 -18.50
CA SER A 92 -5.02 5.51 -17.25
C SER A 92 -5.89 6.75 -17.53
N VAL A 93 -5.45 7.65 -18.41
CA VAL A 93 -6.25 8.82 -18.82
C VAL A 93 -7.58 8.39 -19.45
N LYS A 94 -7.60 7.39 -20.33
CA LYS A 94 -8.85 6.87 -20.92
C LYS A 94 -9.78 6.25 -19.89
N HIS A 95 -9.25 5.49 -18.93
CA HIS A 95 -10.01 4.88 -17.86
C HIS A 95 -10.72 5.96 -17.01
N PHE A 96 -9.96 6.92 -16.47
CA PHE A 96 -10.55 7.95 -15.62
C PHE A 96 -11.46 8.90 -16.41
N ASN A 97 -11.19 9.17 -17.69
CA ASN A 97 -12.07 9.99 -18.53
C ASN A 97 -13.47 9.38 -18.74
N GLN A 98 -13.70 8.10 -18.41
CA GLN A 98 -15.04 7.52 -18.45
C GLN A 98 -15.98 8.21 -17.46
N ALA A 99 -15.49 8.51 -16.25
CA ALA A 99 -16.27 9.10 -15.16
C ALA A 99 -15.92 10.58 -14.86
N TYR A 100 -14.72 11.03 -15.23
CA TYR A 100 -14.18 12.34 -14.91
C TYR A 100 -13.79 13.11 -16.16
N ASP A 101 -13.55 14.42 -16.01
CA ASP A 101 -12.88 15.25 -17.00
C ASP A 101 -11.39 15.35 -16.61
N VAL A 102 -10.57 14.47 -17.17
CA VAL A 102 -9.12 14.44 -16.91
C VAL A 102 -8.47 15.62 -17.63
N LYS A 103 -8.32 16.72 -16.90
CA LYS A 103 -7.80 17.98 -17.46
C LYS A 103 -6.29 18.11 -17.32
N TYR A 104 -5.73 17.59 -16.22
CA TYR A 104 -4.32 17.79 -15.89
C TYR A 104 -3.60 16.46 -15.70
N LEU A 105 -2.36 16.38 -16.19
CA LEU A 105 -1.44 15.27 -15.94
C LEU A 105 -0.15 15.84 -15.33
N ILE A 106 0.11 15.48 -14.07
CA ILE A 106 1.24 15.96 -13.29
C ILE A 106 2.44 15.03 -13.51
N ILE A 107 3.57 15.58 -13.94
CA ILE A 107 4.82 14.86 -14.19
C ILE A 107 6.02 15.61 -13.60
N GLY A 108 7.09 14.90 -13.28
CA GLY A 108 8.38 15.53 -12.97
C GLY A 108 9.06 16.04 -14.24
N SER A 109 9.83 17.13 -14.12
CA SER A 109 10.60 17.72 -15.23
C SER A 109 11.60 16.76 -15.88
N ASP A 110 12.05 15.74 -15.14
CA ASP A 110 12.90 14.65 -15.63
C ASP A 110 12.26 13.84 -16.77
N ASN A 111 10.93 13.81 -16.85
CA ASN A 111 10.20 13.07 -17.88
C ASN A 111 10.20 13.78 -19.24
N LEU A 112 10.41 15.11 -19.29
CA LEU A 112 10.29 15.92 -20.51
C LEU A 112 11.13 15.37 -21.67
N SER A 113 12.39 14.99 -21.39
CA SER A 113 13.33 14.48 -22.40
C SER A 113 12.89 13.19 -23.10
N THR A 114 11.92 12.47 -22.53
CA THR A 114 11.38 11.21 -23.07
C THR A 114 9.89 11.28 -23.37
N LEU A 115 9.25 12.43 -23.12
CA LEU A 115 7.80 12.56 -23.11
C LEU A 115 7.18 12.29 -24.50
N THR A 116 7.84 12.74 -25.55
CA THR A 116 7.44 12.49 -26.95
C THR A 116 7.47 11.00 -27.34
N LYS A 117 8.16 10.16 -26.55
CA LYS A 117 8.22 8.70 -26.75
C LYS A 117 7.11 7.95 -26.00
N TRP A 118 6.28 8.64 -25.22
CA TRP A 118 5.19 8.01 -24.49
C TRP A 118 4.13 7.48 -25.45
N HIS A 119 3.51 6.35 -25.08
CA HIS A 119 2.48 5.73 -25.90
C HIS A 119 1.29 6.69 -26.10
N ALA A 120 0.95 6.96 -27.37
CA ALA A 120 -0.07 7.91 -27.77
C ALA A 120 0.20 9.35 -27.26
N PHE A 121 1.46 9.79 -27.30
CA PHE A 121 1.86 11.15 -26.91
C PHE A 121 1.05 12.24 -27.62
N GLU A 122 0.89 12.19 -28.94
CA GLU A 122 0.13 13.20 -29.69
C GLU A 122 -1.29 13.36 -29.13
N TRP A 123 -2.00 12.24 -28.94
CA TRP A 123 -3.33 12.23 -28.35
C TRP A 123 -3.34 12.77 -26.90
N LEU A 124 -2.37 12.38 -26.07
CA LEU A 124 -2.24 12.91 -24.71
C LEU A 124 -2.04 14.44 -24.76
N ASN A 125 -1.13 14.91 -25.60
CA ASN A 125 -0.77 16.31 -25.75
C ASN A 125 -1.92 17.17 -26.27
N GLU A 126 -2.86 16.60 -27.03
CA GLU A 126 -4.11 17.26 -27.43
C GLU A 126 -5.17 17.27 -26.31
N THR A 127 -5.18 16.23 -25.47
CA THR A 127 -6.26 15.96 -24.53
C THR A 127 -6.06 16.63 -23.16
N VAL A 128 -4.83 16.67 -22.64
CA VAL A 128 -4.54 17.14 -21.27
C VAL A 128 -3.70 18.41 -21.26
N THR A 129 -3.66 19.07 -20.11
CA THR A 129 -2.67 20.09 -19.77
C THR A 129 -1.57 19.45 -18.92
N TRP A 130 -0.32 19.55 -19.36
CA TRP A 130 0.82 19.02 -18.62
C TRP A 130 1.15 19.91 -17.43
N VAL A 131 1.24 19.34 -16.23
CA VAL A 131 1.69 20.08 -15.05
C VAL A 131 3.08 19.59 -14.70
N ILE A 132 4.08 20.43 -14.93
CA ILE A 132 5.49 20.06 -14.82
C ILE A 132 6.00 20.46 -13.45
N ALA A 133 6.24 19.48 -12.60
CA ALA A 133 6.89 19.65 -11.31
C ALA A 133 8.41 19.77 -11.51
N THR A 134 9.00 20.92 -11.15
CA THR A 134 10.44 21.18 -11.28
C THR A 134 11.04 21.69 -9.97
N ARG A 135 12.31 21.34 -9.72
CA ARG A 135 13.08 21.79 -8.55
C ARG A 135 13.91 23.04 -8.80
N ASP A 136 14.23 23.26 -10.07
CA ASP A 136 15.11 24.33 -10.52
C ASP A 136 14.39 25.21 -11.55
N ASN A 137 14.83 26.46 -11.65
CA ASN A 137 14.47 27.36 -12.75
C ASN A 137 15.35 27.11 -13.99
N HIS A 138 15.86 25.90 -14.18
CA HIS A 138 16.59 25.53 -15.39
C HIS A 138 15.68 25.59 -16.62
N HIS A 139 16.29 25.72 -17.80
CA HIS A 139 15.55 25.69 -19.05
C HIS A 139 14.86 24.33 -19.21
N LEU A 140 13.54 24.36 -19.36
CA LEU A 140 12.71 23.19 -19.60
C LEU A 140 12.38 23.15 -21.07
N ASP A 141 12.70 22.04 -21.72
CA ASP A 141 12.31 21.80 -23.11
C ASP A 141 10.83 21.43 -23.14
N THR A 142 10.00 22.40 -23.52
CA THR A 142 8.54 22.28 -23.57
C THR A 142 8.00 22.58 -24.97
N ASP A 143 8.87 22.68 -25.98
CA ASP A 143 8.51 23.15 -27.32
C ASP A 143 7.45 22.26 -27.99
N GLU A 144 7.49 20.97 -27.68
CA GLU A 144 6.56 19.96 -28.21
C GLU A 144 5.22 19.91 -27.46
N LEU A 145 5.03 20.69 -26.38
CA LEU A 145 3.82 20.61 -25.53
C LEU A 145 2.78 21.65 -25.93
N ASN A 146 1.55 21.20 -26.21
CA ASN A 146 0.45 22.09 -26.60
C ASN A 146 0.00 23.01 -25.45
N LYS A 147 -0.09 22.46 -24.24
CA LYS A 147 -0.55 23.15 -23.03
C LYS A 147 0.24 22.66 -21.83
N TRP A 148 0.82 23.57 -21.07
CA TRP A 148 1.53 23.22 -19.86
C TRP A 148 1.44 24.32 -18.79
N GLU A 149 1.58 23.90 -17.54
CA GLU A 149 1.70 24.75 -16.35
C GLU A 149 2.92 24.29 -15.54
N LEU A 150 3.57 25.22 -14.84
CA LEU A 150 4.72 24.92 -13.98
C LEU A 150 4.33 24.86 -12.53
N LEU A 151 4.84 23.83 -11.85
CA LEU A 151 4.73 23.66 -10.41
C LEU A 151 6.14 23.58 -9.83
N SER A 152 6.69 24.73 -9.47
CA SER A 152 8.01 24.80 -8.84
C SER A 152 7.93 24.26 -7.41
N ILE A 153 8.83 23.33 -7.04
CA ILE A 153 8.92 22.74 -5.69
C ILE A 153 10.32 22.91 -5.12
N GLU A 154 10.41 23.34 -3.87
CA GLU A 154 11.67 23.28 -3.12
C GLU A 154 11.81 21.89 -2.49
N ALA A 155 12.16 20.90 -3.32
CA ALA A 155 12.32 19.52 -2.89
C ALA A 155 13.78 19.07 -3.11
N PRO A 156 14.54 18.80 -2.03
CA PRO A 156 15.99 18.57 -2.13
C PRO A 156 16.37 17.18 -2.68
N MET A 157 15.44 16.22 -2.76
CA MET A 157 15.81 14.83 -3.08
C MET A 157 14.73 14.07 -3.87
N SER A 158 15.16 13.17 -4.76
CA SER A 158 14.31 12.21 -5.50
C SER A 158 14.27 10.85 -4.80
N SER A 159 13.26 10.03 -5.10
CA SER A 159 13.22 8.64 -4.59
C SER A 159 14.51 7.89 -4.93
N THR A 160 15.11 8.10 -6.10
CA THR A 160 16.37 7.42 -6.48
C THR A 160 17.52 7.81 -5.55
N GLN A 161 17.69 9.10 -5.28
CA GLN A 161 18.71 9.57 -4.33
C GLN A 161 18.44 9.05 -2.91
N ILE A 162 17.18 9.01 -2.47
CA ILE A 162 16.82 8.41 -1.16
C ILE A 162 17.26 6.94 -1.09
N ARG A 163 17.07 6.17 -2.18
CA ARG A 163 17.48 4.76 -2.23
C ARG A 163 18.99 4.59 -2.23
N GLU A 164 19.72 5.42 -2.96
CA GLU A 164 21.18 5.36 -3.09
C GLU A 164 21.90 5.83 -1.82
N GLU A 165 21.47 6.95 -1.26
CA GLU A 165 22.08 7.57 -0.07
C GLU A 165 21.54 7.00 1.24
N LYS A 166 20.41 6.25 1.16
CA LYS A 166 19.66 5.74 2.33
C LYS A 166 19.24 6.85 3.30
N ASP A 167 19.01 8.04 2.76
CA ASP A 167 18.68 9.21 3.54
C ASP A 167 17.17 9.33 3.77
N LEU A 168 16.75 9.08 5.00
CA LEU A 168 15.35 9.06 5.41
C LEU A 168 14.81 10.44 5.83
N GLN A 169 15.62 11.51 5.82
CA GLN A 169 15.19 12.83 6.28
C GLN A 169 14.03 13.41 5.44
N PHE A 170 13.93 12.97 4.18
CA PHE A 170 12.89 13.35 3.24
C PHE A 170 11.72 12.37 3.18
N ILE A 171 11.72 11.36 4.04
CA ILE A 171 10.62 10.43 4.23
C ILE A 171 9.77 10.89 5.41
N ASP A 172 8.46 10.86 5.20
CA ASP A 172 7.48 11.18 6.23
C ASP A 172 7.61 10.22 7.42
N GLU A 173 7.43 10.74 8.63
CA GLU A 173 7.46 9.95 9.87
C GLU A 173 6.55 8.72 9.77
N LYS A 174 5.35 8.88 9.17
CA LYS A 174 4.31 7.84 9.09
C LYS A 174 4.76 6.58 8.35
N ILE A 175 5.66 6.70 7.37
CA ILE A 175 6.14 5.56 6.56
C ILE A 175 7.63 5.29 6.76
N ARG A 176 8.35 6.12 7.52
CA ARG A 176 9.82 6.07 7.64
C ARG A 176 10.34 4.71 8.09
N VAL A 177 9.67 4.08 9.05
CA VAL A 177 10.04 2.75 9.57
C VAL A 177 9.92 1.69 8.48
N SER A 178 8.79 1.66 7.78
CA SER A 178 8.55 0.71 6.69
C SER A 178 9.55 0.89 5.54
N VAL A 179 9.81 2.14 5.13
CA VAL A 179 10.82 2.46 4.10
C VAL A 179 12.23 2.04 4.55
N LYS A 180 12.59 2.31 5.82
CA LYS A 180 13.90 1.94 6.38
C LYS A 180 14.13 0.43 6.31
N HIS A 181 13.17 -0.38 6.75
CA HIS A 181 13.29 -1.83 6.73
C HIS A 181 13.58 -2.35 5.31
N ILE A 182 12.86 -1.82 4.31
CA ILE A 182 13.07 -2.22 2.91
C ILE A 182 14.46 -1.76 2.40
N LEU A 183 14.91 -0.55 2.72
CA LEU A 183 16.24 -0.05 2.33
C LEU A 183 17.41 -0.81 3.00
N GLU A 184 17.17 -1.37 4.17
CA GLU A 184 18.14 -2.21 4.90
C GLU A 184 18.15 -3.66 4.38
N GLY A 185 17.32 -4.00 3.39
CA GLY A 185 17.19 -5.36 2.87
C GLY A 185 16.55 -6.31 3.88
N GLN A 186 15.88 -5.78 4.91
CA GLN A 186 15.00 -6.56 5.75
C GLN A 186 13.74 -6.82 4.92
N HIS A 187 13.73 -8.00 4.28
CA HIS A 187 12.58 -8.50 3.53
C HIS A 187 11.35 -8.39 4.44
N HIS A 188 10.36 -7.59 4.02
CA HIS A 188 9.06 -7.65 4.65
C HIS A 188 8.54 -9.05 4.33
N MET A 189 8.49 -9.92 5.33
CA MET A 189 7.90 -11.23 5.13
C MET A 189 6.45 -11.02 4.70
N THR A 190 6.07 -11.62 3.58
CA THR A 190 4.66 -11.72 3.18
C THR A 190 3.86 -12.29 4.34
N ILE A 191 2.54 -12.04 4.36
CA ILE A 191 1.69 -12.59 5.42
C ILE A 191 1.84 -14.12 5.51
N ASP A 192 2.02 -14.80 4.38
CA ASP A 192 2.25 -16.25 4.35
C ASP A 192 3.62 -16.66 4.90
N GLU A 193 4.69 -15.88 4.64
CA GLU A 193 6.01 -16.11 5.27
C GLU A 193 5.98 -15.85 6.78
N ARG A 194 5.24 -14.82 7.22
CA ARG A 194 5.01 -14.54 8.65
C ARG A 194 4.27 -15.68 9.31
N ILE A 195 3.20 -16.18 8.70
CA ILE A 195 2.45 -17.35 9.16
C ILE A 195 3.35 -18.58 9.23
N ALA A 196 4.16 -18.85 8.20
CA ALA A 196 5.10 -19.97 8.23
C ALA A 196 6.11 -19.83 9.39
N GLY A 197 6.57 -18.60 9.67
CA GLY A 197 7.40 -18.28 10.84
C GLY A 197 6.69 -18.56 12.17
N ILE A 198 5.45 -18.11 12.32
CA ILE A 198 4.61 -18.33 13.50
C ILE A 198 4.40 -19.82 13.75
N VAL A 199 3.92 -20.56 12.73
CA VAL A 199 3.68 -22.00 12.81
C VAL A 199 4.95 -22.74 13.20
N LYS A 200 6.09 -22.38 12.59
CA LYS A 200 7.39 -22.97 12.94
C LYS A 200 7.78 -22.71 14.40
N ILE A 201 7.62 -21.49 14.90
CA ILE A 201 7.96 -21.17 16.31
C ILE A 201 7.09 -21.98 17.27
N LEU A 202 5.80 -22.13 16.95
CA LEU A 202 4.85 -22.91 17.75
C LEU A 202 5.19 -24.40 17.72
N ASP A 203 5.45 -24.97 16.55
CA ASP A 203 5.81 -26.38 16.35
C ASP A 203 7.17 -26.75 17.02
N ASP A 204 8.18 -25.88 16.86
CA ASP A 204 9.50 -26.04 17.51
C ASP A 204 9.39 -26.13 19.04
N LYS A 205 8.32 -25.53 19.60
CA LYS A 205 8.00 -25.55 21.02
C LYS A 205 6.88 -26.50 21.40
N LYS A 206 6.52 -27.43 20.50
CA LYS A 206 5.59 -28.54 20.76
C LYS A 206 4.16 -28.09 21.03
N ALA A 207 3.72 -27.00 20.38
CA ALA A 207 2.31 -26.73 20.25
C ALA A 207 1.63 -27.84 19.42
N GLU A 208 0.37 -28.15 19.73
CA GLU A 208 -0.41 -29.19 19.05
C GLU A 208 -1.56 -28.56 18.24
N GLU A 209 -2.07 -29.28 17.25
CA GLU A 209 -3.25 -28.87 16.45
C GLU A 209 -3.16 -27.42 15.94
N ILE A 210 -2.01 -27.03 15.37
CA ILE A 210 -1.84 -25.67 14.83
C ILE A 210 -2.68 -25.53 13.55
N GLU A 211 -3.67 -24.66 13.58
CA GLU A 211 -4.56 -24.36 12.46
C GLU A 211 -4.43 -22.89 12.04
N VAL A 212 -4.53 -22.65 10.73
CA VAL A 212 -4.45 -21.31 10.14
C VAL A 212 -5.71 -21.05 9.31
N PHE A 213 -6.40 -19.97 9.63
CA PHE A 213 -7.61 -19.50 8.95
C PHE A 213 -7.27 -18.32 8.05
N ASN A 214 -7.74 -18.37 6.81
CA ASN A 214 -7.65 -17.26 5.85
C ASN A 214 -8.96 -16.46 5.85
N LEU A 215 -8.86 -15.18 6.20
CA LEU A 215 -9.95 -14.23 6.34
C LEU A 215 -9.70 -12.97 5.50
N GLU A 216 -8.83 -13.03 4.49
CA GLU A 216 -8.44 -11.86 3.69
C GLU A 216 -9.63 -11.19 2.98
N ASP A 217 -10.56 -12.02 2.55
CA ASP A 217 -11.80 -11.57 1.94
C ASP A 217 -12.94 -11.45 2.95
N ALA A 218 -12.76 -11.84 4.22
CA ALA A 218 -13.83 -11.82 5.22
C ALA A 218 -13.97 -10.44 5.89
N ASP A 219 -15.19 -10.04 6.25
CA ASP A 219 -15.42 -8.83 7.08
C ASP A 219 -15.02 -9.10 8.54
N TYR A 220 -13.70 -9.13 8.79
CA TYR A 220 -13.10 -9.41 10.09
C TYR A 220 -11.86 -8.53 10.32
N ILE A 221 -11.52 -8.35 11.60
CA ILE A 221 -10.46 -7.42 12.03
C ILE A 221 -9.05 -7.84 11.58
N ALA A 222 -8.82 -9.13 11.33
CA ALA A 222 -7.53 -9.68 10.92
C ALA A 222 -7.68 -10.53 9.65
N LYS A 223 -6.64 -10.53 8.81
CA LYS A 223 -6.60 -11.28 7.54
C LYS A 223 -6.24 -12.76 7.71
N ARG A 224 -5.52 -13.09 8.79
CA ARG A 224 -5.20 -14.46 9.17
C ARG A 224 -5.43 -14.65 10.66
N VAL A 225 -5.89 -15.84 11.04
CA VAL A 225 -5.95 -16.27 12.44
C VAL A 225 -5.21 -17.58 12.59
N VAL A 226 -4.31 -17.67 13.58
CA VAL A 226 -3.61 -18.90 13.95
C VAL A 226 -4.15 -19.38 15.29
N ILE A 227 -4.56 -20.63 15.38
CA ILE A 227 -5.02 -21.26 16.63
C ILE A 227 -4.13 -22.47 16.92
N ALA A 228 -3.64 -22.59 18.15
CA ALA A 228 -2.80 -23.72 18.56
C ALA A 228 -3.10 -24.19 19.99
N ASN A 229 -2.97 -25.50 20.21
CA ASN A 229 -3.05 -26.11 21.53
C ASN A 229 -1.71 -26.05 22.25
N SER A 230 -1.80 -25.83 23.55
CA SER A 230 -0.71 -25.96 24.50
C SER A 230 -1.05 -27.07 25.49
N LEU A 231 -0.03 -27.82 25.91
CA LEU A 231 -0.21 -29.02 26.74
C LEU A 231 -0.82 -28.78 28.13
N ASN A 232 -0.60 -27.59 28.71
CA ASN A 232 -1.10 -27.15 30.02
C ASN A 232 -0.75 -25.68 30.20
N GLY A 233 -1.22 -25.07 31.28
CA GLY A 233 -1.07 -23.63 31.40
C GLY A 233 0.33 -23.07 31.62
N LYS A 234 1.24 -23.86 32.22
CA LYS A 234 2.66 -23.47 32.25
C LYS A 234 3.26 -23.47 30.85
N HIS A 235 2.83 -24.41 30.02
CA HIS A 235 3.23 -24.48 28.63
C HIS A 235 2.65 -23.32 27.82
N THR A 236 1.38 -22.94 28.03
CA THR A 236 0.73 -21.77 27.38
C THR A 236 1.56 -20.50 27.54
N LEU A 237 1.92 -20.16 28.79
CA LEU A 237 2.72 -18.97 29.09
C LEU A 237 4.12 -19.05 28.47
N ALA A 238 4.80 -20.19 28.61
CA ALA A 238 6.14 -20.37 28.07
C ALA A 238 6.18 -20.28 26.53
N LEU A 239 5.19 -20.90 25.87
CA LEU A 239 5.03 -20.90 24.42
C LEU A 239 4.77 -19.48 23.91
N PHE A 240 3.87 -18.75 24.58
CA PHE A 240 3.57 -17.37 24.25
C PHE A 240 4.78 -16.44 24.40
N ASP A 241 5.55 -16.62 25.47
CA ASP A 241 6.79 -15.89 25.70
C ASP A 241 7.84 -16.15 24.61
N HIS A 242 7.96 -17.41 24.18
CA HIS A 242 8.84 -17.79 23.07
C HIS A 242 8.38 -17.20 21.75
N LEU A 243 7.08 -17.22 21.48
CA LEU A 243 6.47 -16.57 20.32
C LEU A 243 6.81 -15.07 20.30
N LYS A 244 6.56 -14.34 21.40
CA LYS A 244 6.87 -12.91 21.49
C LYS A 244 8.34 -12.60 21.22
N ARG A 245 9.26 -13.41 21.76
CA ARG A 245 10.70 -13.25 21.51
C ARG A 245 11.11 -13.59 20.08
N GLY A 246 10.47 -14.59 19.47
CA GLY A 246 10.75 -15.00 18.08
C GLY A 246 10.28 -13.95 17.09
N LEU A 247 9.02 -13.53 17.21
CA LEU A 247 8.40 -12.56 16.30
C LEU A 247 9.04 -11.17 16.40
N LYS A 248 9.41 -10.71 17.61
CA LYS A 248 10.18 -9.45 17.75
C LYS A 248 11.53 -9.48 17.04
N LYS A 249 12.20 -10.63 16.96
CA LYS A 249 13.47 -10.76 16.20
C LYS A 249 13.26 -10.75 14.69
N GLN A 250 12.06 -11.13 14.26
CA GLN A 250 11.65 -11.13 12.86
C GLN A 250 11.07 -9.78 12.41
N GLY A 251 10.94 -8.81 13.32
CA GLY A 251 10.46 -7.46 13.03
C GLY A 251 8.97 -7.24 13.25
N ASP A 252 8.24 -8.21 13.79
CA ASP A 252 6.81 -8.08 14.11
C ASP A 252 6.59 -7.18 15.34
N GLU A 253 5.55 -6.34 15.25
CA GLU A 253 5.06 -5.51 16.34
C GLU A 253 3.74 -6.08 16.89
N PHE A 254 3.59 -6.03 18.22
CA PHE A 254 2.38 -6.49 18.91
C PHE A 254 1.52 -5.27 19.24
N LEU A 255 0.38 -5.14 18.57
CA LEU A 255 -0.59 -4.07 18.83
C LEU A 255 -1.26 -4.28 20.19
N ALA A 256 -1.63 -5.53 20.47
CA ALA A 256 -2.17 -5.95 21.75
C ALA A 256 -1.73 -7.39 22.07
N SER A 257 -1.68 -7.72 23.35
CA SER A 257 -1.46 -9.09 23.79
C SER A 257 -2.01 -9.28 25.19
N ASP A 258 -2.68 -10.40 25.42
CA ASP A 258 -3.09 -10.83 26.75
C ASP A 258 -2.72 -12.31 26.96
N SER A 259 -2.46 -12.71 28.19
CA SER A 259 -2.07 -14.07 28.51
C SER A 259 -2.49 -14.48 29.90
N SER A 260 -3.17 -15.62 29.96
CA SER A 260 -3.40 -16.40 31.16
C SER A 260 -2.71 -17.76 31.03
N ASP A 261 -2.81 -18.57 32.07
CA ASP A 261 -2.41 -19.97 32.02
C ASP A 261 -3.33 -20.77 31.07
N GLU A 262 -4.60 -20.42 30.87
CA GLU A 262 -5.49 -21.23 30.03
C GLU A 262 -5.53 -20.78 28.57
N TRP A 263 -5.31 -19.48 28.33
CA TRP A 263 -5.42 -18.86 27.01
C TRP A 263 -4.53 -17.61 26.91
N ALA A 264 -3.70 -17.56 25.87
CA ALA A 264 -2.99 -16.38 25.42
C ALA A 264 -3.42 -15.95 24.01
N VAL A 265 -3.47 -14.64 23.78
CA VAL A 265 -3.81 -14.03 22.50
C VAL A 265 -2.80 -12.93 22.16
N ALA A 266 -2.38 -12.89 20.90
CA ALA A 266 -1.56 -11.81 20.33
C ALA A 266 -2.21 -11.23 19.08
N ASP A 267 -2.20 -9.90 19.01
CA ASP A 267 -2.66 -9.12 17.88
C ASP A 267 -1.47 -8.41 17.22
N LEU A 268 -1.24 -8.74 15.95
CA LEU A 268 -0.21 -8.15 15.09
C LEU A 268 -0.83 -7.19 14.04
N GLY A 269 -2.11 -6.88 14.14
CA GLY A 269 -2.89 -6.09 13.19
C GLY A 269 -3.56 -6.95 12.12
N ASP A 270 -2.76 -7.53 11.22
CA ASP A 270 -3.26 -8.37 10.12
C ASP A 270 -3.30 -9.87 10.47
N ILE A 271 -2.66 -10.27 11.57
CA ILE A 271 -2.64 -11.65 12.08
C ILE A 271 -3.04 -11.67 13.56
N LEU A 272 -4.01 -12.51 13.91
CA LEU A 272 -4.33 -12.87 15.30
C LEU A 272 -3.82 -14.27 15.63
N ILE A 273 -3.25 -14.45 16.82
CA ILE A 273 -2.71 -15.72 17.27
C ILE A 273 -3.34 -16.09 18.61
N HIS A 274 -4.01 -17.23 18.67
CA HIS A 274 -4.58 -17.81 19.88
C HIS A 274 -3.82 -19.07 20.28
N ILE A 275 -3.35 -19.11 21.52
CA ILE A 275 -2.71 -20.28 22.13
C ILE A 275 -3.54 -20.64 23.36
N MET A 276 -4.05 -21.86 23.43
CA MET A 276 -4.95 -22.27 24.52
C MET A 276 -4.75 -23.71 24.89
N ILE A 277 -5.22 -24.10 26.08
CA ILE A 277 -5.30 -25.52 26.43
C ILE A 277 -6.49 -26.20 25.71
N PRO A 278 -6.44 -27.52 25.43
CA PRO A 278 -7.47 -28.21 24.64
C PRO A 278 -8.89 -28.03 25.20
N GLU A 279 -9.04 -27.99 26.53
CA GLU A 279 -10.33 -27.82 27.20
C GLU A 279 -10.99 -26.48 26.86
N TYR A 280 -10.19 -25.42 26.74
CA TYR A 280 -10.66 -24.08 26.39
C TYR A 280 -10.96 -23.97 24.91
N ARG A 281 -10.13 -24.56 24.04
CA ARG A 281 -10.39 -24.61 22.59
C ARG A 281 -11.72 -25.29 22.30
N GLN A 282 -11.96 -26.45 22.91
CA GLN A 282 -13.21 -27.17 22.74
C GLN A 282 -14.42 -26.38 23.27
N ARG A 283 -14.26 -25.64 24.37
CA ARG A 283 -15.34 -24.86 24.98
C ARG A 283 -15.76 -23.66 24.14
N TYR A 284 -14.81 -22.92 23.59
CA TYR A 284 -15.07 -21.69 22.83
C TYR A 284 -15.25 -21.92 21.33
N SER A 285 -14.66 -22.99 20.78
CA SER A 285 -14.84 -23.45 19.40
C SER A 285 -14.75 -22.32 18.37
N LEU A 286 -13.69 -21.50 18.49
CA LEU A 286 -13.49 -20.32 17.64
C LEU A 286 -13.45 -20.70 16.16
N GLU A 287 -12.96 -21.89 15.84
CA GLU A 287 -12.90 -22.45 14.51
C GLU A 287 -14.27 -22.48 13.84
N THR A 288 -15.34 -22.79 14.59
CA THR A 288 -16.71 -22.80 14.07
C THR A 288 -17.10 -21.40 13.60
N PHE A 289 -16.88 -20.39 14.45
CA PHE A 289 -17.16 -18.99 14.13
C PHE A 289 -16.33 -18.50 12.93
N LEU A 290 -15.03 -18.80 12.91
CA LEU A 290 -14.15 -18.38 11.81
C LEU A 290 -14.53 -19.04 10.48
N ASN A 291 -14.91 -20.33 10.50
CA ASN A 291 -15.38 -21.02 9.30
C ASN A 291 -16.71 -20.45 8.79
N GLU A 292 -17.65 -20.10 9.67
CA GLU A 292 -18.91 -19.45 9.29
C GLU A 292 -18.68 -18.12 8.58
N LEU A 293 -17.71 -17.31 9.04
CA LEU A 293 -17.34 -16.06 8.36
C LEU A 293 -16.85 -16.32 6.93
N VAL A 294 -15.95 -17.29 6.76
CA VAL A 294 -15.42 -17.67 5.43
C VAL A 294 -16.54 -18.18 4.51
N GLU A 295 -17.49 -18.96 5.03
CA GLU A 295 -18.60 -19.50 4.24
C GLU A 295 -19.64 -18.43 3.85
N ASN A 296 -19.97 -17.52 4.76
CA ASN A 296 -20.94 -16.46 4.50
C ASN A 296 -20.44 -15.49 3.42
N GLN A 297 -19.13 -15.22 3.40
CA GLN A 297 -18.50 -14.42 2.35
C GLN A 297 -18.68 -15.06 0.96
N LYS A 298 -18.37 -16.36 0.85
CA LYS A 298 -18.50 -17.11 -0.41
C LYS A 298 -19.93 -17.14 -0.95
N LYS A 299 -20.94 -17.10 -0.09
CA LYS A 299 -22.35 -17.05 -0.51
C LYS A 299 -22.73 -15.67 -1.03
N ALA A 300 -22.22 -14.60 -0.43
CA ALA A 300 -22.47 -13.22 -0.88
C ALA A 300 -21.88 -12.95 -2.29
N ASP A 301 -20.75 -13.56 -2.62
CA ASP A 301 -20.12 -13.43 -3.95
C ASP A 301 -20.84 -14.22 -5.05
N ILE A 302 -21.61 -15.26 -4.70
CA ILE A 302 -22.32 -16.12 -5.65
C ILE A 302 -23.73 -15.60 -5.96
N ASP A 303 -24.32 -14.81 -5.07
CA ASP A 303 -25.65 -14.22 -5.25
C ASP A 303 -25.64 -12.70 -4.95
N PRO A 304 -25.08 -11.88 -5.88
CA PRO A 304 -25.16 -10.43 -5.76
C PRO A 304 -26.59 -10.01 -6.13
N ALA A 305 -27.41 -9.76 -5.09
CA ALA A 305 -28.75 -9.19 -5.24
C ALA A 305 -28.76 -7.88 -6.04
#